data_AF-A0A534LKC0-F1
#
_entry.id   AF-A0A534LKC0-F1
#
_cell.length_a   1.000
_cell.length_b   1.000
_cell.length_c   1.000
_cell.angle_alpha   90.00
_cell.angle_beta   90.00
_cell.angle_gamma   90.00
#
_symmetry.space_group_name_H-M   'P 1'
#
loop_
_entity.id
_entity.type
_entity.pdbx_description
1 polymer ?
#
loop_
_entity_poly.entity_id
_entity_poly.type
_entity_poly.pdbx_seq_one_letter_code
_entity_poly.pdbx_strand_id
1 'polypeptide(L)'
;WSVFTDNLTVDVVLPAGIDTAQLAYSPNPVRVSQSGGRTDLTFGDTNLAPFTSYRVIVDFPKVLDVRFGIARISRESPMATATFTFLGVVGAMIGLWALRGREPKSRRPPGDAPILTPPSGLEPEEVGFLLRQQVDAPVLLATLLNLAKKGYVVL
;
A
#
# COMPACT_ATOMS: atom_id res chain seq x y z
N TRP A 1 22.69 -42.17 -39.22
CA TRP A 1 22.90 -41.45 -40.49
C TRP A 1 23.24 -40.02 -40.13
N SER A 2 24.53 -39.66 -40.13
CA SER A 2 24.99 -38.28 -39.97
C SER A 2 25.22 -37.71 -41.37
N VAL A 3 24.41 -36.74 -41.78
CA VAL A 3 24.64 -36.00 -43.03
C VAL A 3 25.71 -34.96 -42.71
N PHE A 4 26.94 -35.22 -43.14
CA PHE A 4 28.03 -34.24 -43.07
C PHE A 4 27.76 -33.19 -44.14
N THR A 5 27.54 -31.95 -43.70
CA THR A 5 27.44 -30.80 -44.60
C THR A 5 28.69 -29.97 -44.39
N ASP A 6 29.62 -30.06 -45.35
CA ASP A 6 30.96 -29.47 -45.23
C ASP A 6 30.91 -27.94 -45.24
N ASN A 7 29.92 -27.35 -45.92
CA ASN A 7 29.73 -25.91 -46.00
C ASN A 7 28.24 -25.57 -46.07
N LEU A 8 27.69 -25.04 -44.98
CA LEU A 8 26.32 -24.57 -44.91
C LEU A 8 26.31 -23.07 -44.68
N THR A 9 25.67 -22.34 -45.61
CA THR A 9 25.36 -20.92 -45.45
C THR A 9 23.87 -20.77 -45.19
N VAL A 10 23.52 -20.13 -44.07
CA VAL A 10 22.13 -19.80 -43.73
C VAL A 10 21.97 -18.30 -43.84
N ASP A 11 21.15 -17.85 -44.80
CA ASP A 11 20.82 -16.44 -44.98
C ASP A 11 19.45 -16.15 -44.33
N VAL A 12 19.47 -15.31 -43.30
CA VAL A 12 18.26 -14.84 -42.62
C VAL A 12 18.03 -13.40 -43.02
N VAL A 13 16.93 -13.19 -43.75
CA VAL A 13 16.66 -11.89 -44.34
C VAL A 13 15.44 -11.23 -43.71
N LEU A 14 15.69 -10.15 -42.97
CA LEU A 14 14.72 -9.43 -42.17
C LEU A 14 14.02 -8.33 -42.99
N PRO A 15 12.76 -7.97 -42.64
CA PRO A 15 12.04 -6.88 -43.30
C PRO A 15 12.68 -5.51 -43.04
N ALA A 16 12.27 -4.52 -43.82
CA ALA A 16 12.92 -3.22 -43.80
C ALA A 16 12.67 -2.41 -42.52
N GLY A 17 13.67 -1.64 -42.08
CA GLY A 17 13.56 -0.72 -40.94
C GLY A 17 14.00 -1.28 -39.58
N ILE A 18 14.66 -2.44 -39.55
CA ILE A 18 15.25 -3.02 -38.32
C ILE A 18 16.72 -2.64 -38.22
N ASP A 19 17.07 -1.91 -37.16
CA ASP A 19 18.46 -1.51 -36.87
C ASP A 19 19.28 -2.71 -36.33
N THR A 20 20.56 -2.77 -36.68
CA THR A 20 21.51 -3.75 -36.15
C THR A 20 21.62 -3.72 -34.64
N ALA A 21 21.46 -2.54 -34.03
CA ALA A 21 21.50 -2.38 -32.57
C ALA A 21 20.32 -3.05 -31.83
N GLN A 22 19.24 -3.38 -32.55
CA GLN A 22 18.04 -4.06 -32.01
C GLN A 22 18.09 -5.58 -32.21
N LEU A 23 19.18 -6.11 -32.78
CA LEU A 23 19.31 -7.51 -33.12
C LEU A 23 20.18 -8.24 -32.11
N ALA A 24 19.61 -9.30 -31.54
CA ALA A 24 20.38 -10.30 -30.80
C ALA A 24 20.36 -11.62 -31.58
N TYR A 25 21.53 -12.19 -31.80
CA TYR A 25 21.69 -13.41 -32.59
C TYR A 25 22.49 -14.47 -31.82
N SER A 26 22.18 -15.73 -32.09
CA SER A 26 22.93 -16.88 -31.57
C SER A 26 22.78 -18.06 -32.53
N PRO A 27 23.87 -18.67 -33.02
CA PRO A 27 25.29 -18.28 -32.88
C PRO A 27 25.64 -16.96 -33.60
N ASN A 28 26.89 -16.50 -33.52
CA ASN A 28 27.34 -15.24 -34.15
C ASN A 28 27.36 -15.36 -35.69
N PRO A 29 26.76 -14.42 -36.45
CA PRO A 29 26.80 -14.42 -37.90
C PRO A 29 28.20 -14.08 -38.42
N VAL A 30 28.52 -14.61 -39.60
CA VAL A 30 29.76 -14.33 -40.32
C VAL A 30 29.69 -12.95 -40.99
N ARG A 31 28.49 -12.57 -41.44
CA ARG A 31 28.26 -11.28 -42.07
C ARG A 31 26.91 -10.71 -41.68
N VAL A 32 26.90 -9.43 -41.34
CA VAL A 32 25.69 -8.62 -41.20
C VAL A 32 25.78 -7.52 -42.25
N SER A 33 24.78 -7.41 -43.11
CA SER A 33 24.72 -6.33 -44.09
C SER A 33 23.35 -5.69 -44.10
N GLN A 34 23.33 -4.36 -44.23
CA GLN A 34 22.11 -3.60 -44.41
C GLN A 34 22.15 -2.95 -45.78
N SER A 35 21.25 -3.37 -46.67
CA SER A 35 21.17 -2.86 -48.03
C SER A 35 19.71 -2.68 -48.44
N GLY A 36 19.41 -1.52 -49.04
CA GLY A 36 18.05 -1.22 -49.52
C GLY A 36 16.98 -1.21 -48.42
N GLY A 37 17.36 -0.89 -47.18
CA GLY A 37 16.49 -0.93 -46.02
C GLY A 37 16.31 -2.31 -45.39
N ARG A 38 16.78 -3.38 -46.03
CA ARG A 38 16.70 -4.78 -45.56
C ARG A 38 17.95 -5.14 -44.76
N THR A 39 17.78 -5.92 -43.68
CA THR A 39 18.91 -6.48 -42.92
C THR A 39 19.09 -7.95 -43.28
N ASP A 40 20.29 -8.29 -43.74
CA ASP A 40 20.68 -9.63 -44.15
C ASP A 40 21.77 -10.17 -43.21
N LEU A 41 21.52 -11.37 -42.68
CA LEU A 41 22.36 -12.05 -41.70
C LEU A 41 22.80 -13.39 -42.31
N THR A 42 24.09 -13.51 -42.61
CA THR A 42 24.67 -14.76 -43.12
C THR A 42 25.40 -15.48 -42.00
N PHE A 43 24.94 -16.69 -41.68
CA PHE A 43 25.64 -17.63 -40.82
C PHE A 43 26.42 -18.60 -41.70
N GLY A 44 27.68 -18.85 -41.35
CA GLY A 44 28.52 -19.82 -42.03
C GLY A 44 29.08 -20.77 -40.99
N ASP A 45 28.72 -22.05 -41.10
CA ASP A 45 29.20 -23.10 -40.22
C ASP A 45 29.76 -24.25 -41.06
N THR A 46 30.90 -24.77 -40.62
CA THR A 46 31.52 -26.00 -41.15
C THR A 46 31.27 -27.13 -40.16
N ASN A 47 30.79 -28.29 -40.61
CA ASN A 47 30.49 -29.44 -39.75
C ASN A 47 29.42 -29.17 -38.67
N LEU A 48 28.23 -28.73 -39.10
CA LEU A 48 27.12 -28.51 -38.19
C LEU A 48 26.68 -29.81 -37.49
N ALA A 49 26.63 -29.81 -36.17
CA ALA A 49 26.09 -30.94 -35.42
C ALA A 49 24.58 -31.09 -35.68
N PRO A 50 24.03 -32.33 -35.64
CA PRO A 50 22.60 -32.54 -35.70
C PRO A 50 21.88 -31.75 -34.59
N PHE A 51 20.73 -31.15 -34.92
CA PHE A 51 19.89 -30.36 -34.01
C PHE A 51 20.44 -29.00 -33.56
N THR A 52 21.41 -28.43 -34.29
CA THR A 52 21.82 -27.03 -34.06
C THR A 52 20.73 -26.06 -34.53
N SER A 53 20.36 -25.10 -33.67
CA SER A 53 19.34 -24.10 -33.93
C SER A 53 19.95 -22.70 -34.04
N TYR A 54 19.42 -21.91 -34.97
CA TYR A 54 19.77 -20.49 -35.13
C TYR A 54 18.64 -19.65 -34.57
N ARG A 55 18.98 -18.64 -33.77
CA ARG A 55 18.03 -17.71 -33.18
C ARG A 55 18.41 -16.28 -33.55
N VAL A 56 17.45 -15.57 -34.12
CA VAL A 56 17.52 -14.12 -34.34
C VAL A 56 16.35 -13.49 -33.59
N ILE A 57 16.66 -12.65 -32.61
CA ILE A 57 15.70 -11.92 -31.77
C ILE A 57 15.75 -10.45 -32.21
N VAL A 58 14.58 -9.86 -32.41
CA VAL A 58 14.42 -8.44 -32.72
C VAL A 58 13.80 -7.77 -31.50
N ASP A 59 14.55 -6.88 -30.85
CA ASP A 59 14.10 -6.12 -29.71
C ASP A 59 13.43 -4.82 -30.17
N PHE A 60 12.10 -4.79 -30.10
CA PHE A 60 11.35 -3.60 -30.44
C PHE A 60 11.33 -2.60 -29.27
N PRO A 61 11.56 -1.29 -29.54
CA PRO A 61 11.45 -0.28 -28.50
C PRO A 61 10.02 -0.23 -27.96
N LYS A 62 9.86 0.12 -26.67
CA LYS A 62 8.55 0.22 -26.02
C LYS A 62 7.72 1.33 -26.69
N VAL A 63 6.78 0.95 -27.57
CA VAL A 63 5.97 1.88 -28.37
C VAL A 63 4.88 2.58 -27.55
N LEU A 64 4.40 1.94 -26.48
CA LEU A 64 3.29 2.44 -25.69
C LEU A 64 3.59 2.36 -24.20
N ASP A 65 3.60 3.51 -23.54
CA ASP A 65 3.55 3.59 -22.08
C ASP A 65 2.11 3.81 -21.65
N VAL A 66 1.41 2.71 -21.37
CA VAL A 66 0.01 2.78 -20.92
C VAL A 66 0.00 3.33 -19.50
N ARG A 67 -0.24 4.63 -19.34
CA ARG A 67 -0.49 5.23 -18.03
C ARG A 67 -1.86 4.74 -17.54
N PHE A 68 -1.85 3.82 -16.59
CA PHE A 68 -3.08 3.33 -15.97
C PHE A 68 -3.70 4.43 -15.11
N GLY A 69 -4.92 4.84 -15.45
CA GLY A 69 -5.69 5.77 -14.63
C GLY A 69 -6.17 5.11 -13.32
N ILE A 70 -6.36 5.92 -12.28
CA ILE A 70 -6.81 5.47 -10.95
C ILE A 70 -8.12 4.66 -11.05
N ALA A 71 -9.02 5.06 -11.97
CA ALA A 71 -10.29 4.38 -12.23
C ALA A 71 -10.14 2.95 -12.81
N ARG A 72 -9.03 2.64 -13.48
CA ARG A 72 -8.76 1.30 -13.99
C ARG A 72 -8.17 0.41 -12.90
N ILE A 73 -7.24 0.97 -12.12
CA ILE A 73 -6.63 0.29 -10.96
C ILE A 73 -7.70 -0.13 -9.96
N SER A 74 -8.71 0.73 -9.73
CA SER A 74 -9.84 0.40 -8.86
C SER A 74 -10.69 -0.78 -9.34
N ARG A 75 -10.73 -1.03 -10.65
CA ARG A 75 -11.51 -2.11 -11.26
C ARG A 75 -10.73 -3.42 -11.34
N GLU A 76 -9.41 -3.35 -11.49
CA GLU A 76 -8.54 -4.52 -11.66
C GLU A 76 -8.14 -5.15 -10.32
N SER A 77 -8.14 -4.38 -9.22
CA SER A 77 -7.86 -4.92 -7.87
C SER A 77 -8.81 -4.34 -6.82
N PRO A 78 -10.03 -4.88 -6.69
CA PRO A 78 -11.03 -4.37 -5.76
C PRO A 78 -10.55 -4.44 -4.31
N MET A 79 -9.82 -5.49 -3.93
CA MET A 79 -9.31 -5.66 -2.56
C MET A 79 -8.23 -4.65 -2.18
N ALA A 80 -7.28 -4.36 -3.08
CA ALA A 80 -6.25 -3.35 -2.81
C ALA A 80 -6.87 -1.97 -2.64
N THR A 81 -7.79 -1.60 -3.53
CA THR A 81 -8.48 -0.31 -3.50
C THR A 81 -9.32 -0.13 -2.25
N ALA A 82 -10.04 -1.19 -1.83
CA ALA A 82 -10.78 -1.20 -0.57
C ALA A 82 -9.85 -1.03 0.65
N THR A 83 -8.68 -1.67 0.63
CA THR A 83 -7.72 -1.58 1.73
C THR A 83 -7.14 -0.16 1.85
N PHE A 84 -6.73 0.44 0.73
CA PHE A 84 -6.17 1.80 0.74
C PHE A 84 -7.21 2.86 1.11
N THR A 85 -8.45 2.73 0.64
CA THR A 85 -9.53 3.64 1.01
C THR A 85 -9.88 3.51 2.49
N PHE A 86 -9.97 2.29 3.03
CA PHE A 86 -10.17 2.05 4.45
C PHE A 86 -9.06 2.68 5.30
N LEU A 87 -7.79 2.42 4.96
CA LEU A 87 -6.64 3.01 5.65
C LEU A 87 -6.64 4.55 5.57
N GLY A 88 -7.03 5.12 4.43
CA GLY A 88 -7.18 6.56 4.27
C GLY A 88 -8.24 7.16 5.20
N VAL A 89 -9.41 6.52 5.30
CA VAL A 89 -10.50 6.95 6.20
C VAL A 89 -10.07 6.84 7.65
N VAL A 90 -9.47 5.70 8.05
CA VAL A 90 -8.98 5.49 9.41
C VAL A 90 -7.90 6.52 9.76
N GLY A 91 -6.95 6.76 8.85
CA GLY A 91 -5.92 7.78 9.01
C GLY A 91 -6.51 9.19 9.16
N ALA A 92 -7.52 9.53 8.36
CA ALA A 92 -8.23 10.81 8.49
C ALA A 92 -8.96 10.95 9.83
N MET A 93 -9.62 9.88 10.30
CA MET A 93 -10.27 9.86 11.61
C MET A 93 -9.24 10.02 12.74
N ILE A 94 -8.11 9.33 12.69
CA ILE A 94 -7.03 9.45 13.66
C ILE A 94 -6.44 10.86 13.63
N GLY A 95 -6.21 11.44 12.44
CA GLY A 95 -5.73 12.81 12.29
C GLY A 95 -6.71 13.82 12.86
N LEU A 96 -8.00 13.67 12.57
CA LEU A 96 -9.06 14.52 13.11
C LEU A 96 -9.15 14.40 14.63
N TRP A 97 -9.06 13.18 15.17
CA TRP A 97 -9.04 12.93 16.60
C TRP A 97 -7.79 13.55 17.27
N ALA A 98 -6.61 13.42 16.64
CA ALA A 98 -5.37 14.01 17.16
C ALA A 98 -5.42 15.54 17.21
N LEU A 99 -6.10 16.18 16.25
CA LEU A 99 -6.21 17.64 16.14
C LEU A 99 -7.36 18.24 16.95
N ARG A 100 -8.53 17.59 16.99
CA ARG A 100 -9.77 18.12 17.60
C ARG A 100 -10.31 17.29 18.75
N GLY A 101 -10.00 16.00 18.79
CA GLY A 101 -10.55 15.02 19.74
C GLY A 101 -9.71 14.84 21.00
N ARG A 102 -8.55 15.49 21.12
CA ARG A 102 -7.93 15.68 22.43
C ARG A 102 -8.86 16.58 23.22
N GLU A 103 -9.63 16.00 24.14
CA GLU A 103 -10.27 16.75 25.22
C GLU A 103 -9.29 17.84 25.66
N PRO A 104 -9.71 19.12 25.72
CA PRO A 104 -8.82 20.17 26.18
C PRO A 104 -8.36 19.73 27.55
N LYS A 105 -7.07 19.36 27.65
CA LYS A 105 -6.44 18.92 28.88
C LYS A 105 -6.84 19.94 29.91
N SER A 106 -7.78 19.57 30.77
CA SER A 106 -8.61 20.47 31.56
C SER A 106 -7.77 21.68 31.95
N ARG A 107 -8.15 22.84 31.43
CA ARG A 107 -7.58 24.11 31.89
C ARG A 107 -7.87 24.10 33.39
N ARG A 108 -6.89 23.66 34.19
CA ARG A 108 -7.01 23.65 35.64
C ARG A 108 -7.53 25.03 35.99
N PRO A 109 -8.70 25.16 36.66
CA PRO A 109 -9.09 26.45 37.19
C PRO A 109 -7.90 26.93 38.03
N PRO A 110 -7.41 28.17 37.82
CA PRO A 110 -6.36 28.72 38.65
C PRO A 110 -6.98 29.01 40.01
N GLY A 111 -6.92 28.03 40.91
CA GLY A 111 -7.53 28.11 42.22
C GLY A 111 -7.71 26.70 42.77
N ASP A 112 -6.80 26.34 43.67
CA ASP A 112 -6.79 25.24 44.63
C ASP A 112 -7.29 23.86 44.17
N ALA A 113 -6.41 22.87 44.34
CA ALA A 113 -6.85 21.48 44.43
C ALA A 113 -8.02 21.41 45.42
N PRO A 114 -9.14 20.74 45.09
CA PRO A 114 -10.22 20.59 46.04
C PRO A 114 -9.64 19.83 47.24
N ILE A 115 -9.34 20.57 48.30
CA ILE A 115 -9.03 20.00 49.60
C ILE A 115 -10.37 19.38 50.03
N LEU A 116 -10.53 18.10 49.72
CA LEU A 116 -11.54 17.26 50.32
C LEU A 116 -11.15 17.15 51.80
N THR A 117 -11.47 18.16 52.60
CA THR A 117 -11.46 18.02 54.06
C THR A 117 -12.46 16.91 54.36
N PRO A 118 -12.00 15.74 54.85
CA PRO A 118 -12.91 14.68 55.24
C PRO A 118 -13.86 15.24 56.31
N PRO A 119 -15.16 14.88 56.30
CA PRO A 119 -16.11 15.38 57.28
C PRO A 119 -15.62 15.02 58.69
N SER A 120 -15.06 16.02 59.37
CA SER A 120 -14.47 15.88 60.69
C SER A 120 -15.59 15.88 61.72
N GLY A 121 -16.08 14.69 62.07
CA GLY A 121 -17.13 14.53 63.09
C GLY A 121 -17.83 13.18 63.10
N LEU A 122 -17.57 12.30 62.12
CA LEU A 122 -18.16 10.97 62.08
C LEU A 122 -17.20 9.94 62.67
N GLU A 123 -17.74 9.02 63.48
CA GLU A 123 -16.94 7.95 64.04
C GLU A 123 -16.54 6.94 62.94
N PRO A 124 -15.38 6.26 63.04
CA PRO A 124 -14.86 5.39 61.99
C PRO A 124 -15.85 4.28 61.55
N GLU A 125 -16.71 3.85 62.47
CA GLU A 125 -17.76 2.85 62.22
C GLU A 125 -18.90 3.37 61.34
N GLU A 126 -19.29 4.63 61.50
CA GLU A 126 -20.31 5.29 60.68
C GLU A 126 -19.81 5.51 59.25
N VAL A 127 -18.53 5.86 59.10
CA VAL A 127 -17.87 5.97 57.79
C VAL A 127 -17.80 4.61 57.09
N GLY A 128 -17.52 3.54 57.85
CA GLY A 128 -17.52 2.17 57.34
C GLY A 128 -18.90 1.70 56.87
N PHE A 129 -19.97 2.12 57.57
CA PHE A 129 -21.35 1.87 57.16
C PHE A 129 -21.71 2.62 55.88
N LEU A 130 -21.39 3.91 55.79
CA LEU A 130 -21.66 4.76 54.63
C LEU A 130 -20.90 4.29 53.37
N LEU A 131 -19.65 3.81 53.51
CA LEU A 131 -18.87 3.26 52.40
C LEU A 131 -19.42 1.92 51.89
N ARG A 132 -20.07 1.13 52.75
CA ARG A 132 -20.68 -0.15 52.38
C ARG A 132 -22.06 0.00 51.78
N GLN A 133 -22.74 1.11 52.05
CA GLN A 133 -24.07 1.35 51.55
C GLN A 133 -24.03 1.78 50.08
N GLN A 134 -24.17 0.81 49.18
CA GLN A 134 -24.36 1.09 47.76
C GLN A 134 -25.70 1.79 47.57
N VAL A 135 -25.66 3.05 47.14
CA VAL A 135 -26.86 3.77 46.72
C VAL A 135 -27.24 3.23 45.36
N ASP A 136 -28.46 2.69 45.27
CA ASP A 136 -28.98 2.16 44.02
C ASP A 136 -28.95 3.26 42.94
N ALA A 137 -28.44 2.94 41.75
CA ALA A 137 -28.24 3.90 40.66
C ALA A 137 -29.44 4.83 40.38
N PRO A 138 -30.71 4.36 40.39
CA PRO A 138 -31.85 5.26 40.18
C PRO A 138 -32.07 6.25 41.33
N VAL A 139 -31.74 5.85 42.57
CA VAL A 139 -31.86 6.71 43.76
C VAL A 139 -30.78 7.79 43.75
N LEU A 140 -29.57 7.44 43.32
CA LEU A 140 -28.46 8.40 43.19
C LEU A 140 -28.74 9.47 42.14
N LEU A 141 -29.37 9.09 41.03
CA LEU A 141 -29.78 10.03 39.99
C LEU A 141 -30.90 10.96 40.46
N ALA A 142 -31.87 10.44 41.21
CA ALA A 142 -32.93 11.23 41.80
C ALA A 142 -32.42 12.22 42.86
N THR A 143 -31.45 11.81 43.69
CA THR A 143 -30.84 12.70 44.68
C THR A 143 -29.99 13.78 44.02
N LEU A 144 -29.16 13.45 43.02
CA LEU A 144 -28.40 14.43 42.25
C LEU A 144 -29.31 15.46 41.58
N LEU A 145 -30.42 15.03 40.98
CA LEU A 145 -31.39 15.95 40.37
C LEU A 145 -32.07 16.86 41.40
N ASN A 146 -32.40 16.34 42.58
CA ASN A 146 -32.98 17.13 43.66
C ASN A 146 -31.97 18.15 44.24
N LEU A 147 -30.70 17.76 44.34
CA LEU A 147 -29.59 18.64 44.75
C LEU A 147 -29.34 19.73 43.72
N ALA A 148 -29.40 19.39 42.42
CA ALA A 148 -29.26 20.35 41.34
C ALA A 148 -30.42 21.33 41.27
N LYS A 149 -31.66 20.87 41.48
CA LYS A 149 -32.84 21.75 41.58
C LYS A 149 -32.72 22.74 42.73
N LYS A 150 -32.07 22.36 43.84
CA LYS A 150 -31.81 23.22 44.99
C LYS A 150 -30.55 24.08 44.83
N GLY A 151 -29.82 23.95 43.73
CA GLY A 151 -28.64 24.74 43.39
C GLY A 151 -27.35 24.30 44.10
N TYR A 152 -27.33 23.15 44.77
CA TYR A 152 -26.14 22.65 45.47
C TYR A 152 -25.13 21.98 44.53
N VAL A 153 -25.56 21.51 43.36
CA VAL A 153 -24.72 20.83 42.37
C VAL A 153 -25.14 21.30 40.98
N VAL A 154 -24.18 21.49 40.08
CA VAL A 154 -24.46 21.72 38.65
C VAL A 154 -24.33 20.37 37.95
N LEU A 155 -25.44 19.88 37.40
CA LEU A 155 -25.46 18.72 36.51
C LEU A 155 -25.05 19.11 35.10
#